data_AF-A0A9D2DV20-F1
#
_entry.id   AF-A0A9D2DV20-F1
#
_cell.length_a   1.000
_cell.length_b   1.000
_cell.length_c   1.000
_cell.angle_alpha   90.00
_cell.angle_beta   90.00
_cell.angle_gamma   90.00
#
_symmetry.space_group_name_H-M   'P 1'
#
loop_
_entity.id
_entity.type
_entity.pdbx_description
1 polymer ?
#
loop_
_entity_poly.entity_id
_entity_poly.type
_entity_poly.pdbx_seq_one_letter_code
_entity_poly.pdbx_strand_id
1 'polypeptide(L)'
;MDVTGEDSLRAALSEFSCPKNPEIEEFMQKNAIEFAKRKISITYLLIDTEGRILGIFALAHKAVRVMGRDLSGTVKKKIQRYAQMDEKTGEMTLSAFLIGQFGKNYQYPESLPVSGNQLMDAAFSILEHVQHEIGGGVVYLECEEKPKLLEFYQSEKNRFRIFGERYSEGDGIKYIQLLKMF
;
A
#
# COMPACT_ATOMS: atom_id res chain seq x y z
N MET A 1 -17.14 -20.05 6.57
CA MET A 1 -15.85 -20.34 5.91
C MET A 1 -15.45 -21.71 6.40
N ASP A 2 -15.25 -22.65 5.49
CA ASP A 2 -14.90 -24.02 5.85
C ASP A 2 -13.54 -24.01 6.55
N VAL A 3 -13.42 -24.66 7.71
CA VAL A 3 -12.20 -24.66 8.55
C VAL A 3 -10.99 -25.12 7.73
N THR A 4 -11.22 -26.04 6.80
CA THR A 4 -10.26 -26.61 5.85
C THR A 4 -9.68 -25.60 4.85
N GLY A 5 -10.46 -24.62 4.41
CA GLY A 5 -10.02 -23.61 3.44
C GLY A 5 -9.16 -22.52 4.08
N GLU A 6 -9.48 -22.12 5.31
CA GLU A 6 -8.68 -21.13 6.05
C GLU A 6 -7.32 -21.69 6.47
N ASP A 7 -7.28 -22.93 6.95
CA ASP A 7 -6.02 -23.59 7.34
C ASP A 7 -5.09 -23.78 6.14
N SER A 8 -5.65 -24.13 4.98
CA SER A 8 -4.90 -24.24 3.73
C SER A 8 -4.34 -22.87 3.28
N LEU A 9 -5.12 -21.81 3.42
CA LEU A 9 -4.65 -20.45 3.16
C LEU A 9 -3.54 -20.04 4.14
N ARG A 10 -3.70 -20.33 5.44
CA ARG A 10 -2.67 -20.06 6.46
C ARG A 10 -1.35 -20.74 6.12
N ALA A 11 -1.39 -22.00 5.69
CA ALA A 11 -0.21 -22.74 5.25
C ALA A 11 0.46 -22.02 4.07
N ALA A 12 -0.30 -21.67 3.01
CA ALA A 12 0.24 -20.97 1.86
C ALA A 12 0.84 -19.59 2.21
N LEU A 13 0.20 -18.82 3.10
CA LEU A 13 0.73 -17.53 3.55
C LEU A 13 1.99 -17.67 4.40
N SER A 14 2.14 -18.80 5.12
CA SER A 14 3.32 -19.06 5.95
C SER A 14 4.60 -19.29 5.14
N GLU A 15 4.46 -19.72 3.89
CA GLU A 15 5.58 -19.90 2.95
C GLU A 15 6.04 -18.59 2.30
N PHE A 16 5.30 -17.49 2.49
CA PHE A 16 5.69 -16.20 1.96
C PHE A 16 7.00 -15.75 2.60
N SER A 17 8.01 -15.44 1.79
CA SER A 17 9.31 -14.97 2.26
C SER A 17 9.65 -13.60 1.69
N CYS A 18 9.93 -12.64 2.57
CA CYS A 18 10.43 -11.31 2.20
C CYS A 18 11.59 -10.89 3.10
N PRO A 19 12.79 -11.48 2.92
CA PRO A 19 13.93 -11.24 3.81
C PRO A 19 14.42 -9.77 3.79
N LYS A 20 14.00 -8.99 2.79
CA LYS A 20 14.32 -7.56 2.68
C LYS A 20 13.41 -6.67 3.52
N ASN A 21 12.25 -7.17 3.93
CA ASN A 21 11.33 -6.48 4.81
C ASN A 21 10.55 -7.52 5.66
N PRO A 22 11.09 -7.87 6.85
CA PRO A 22 10.47 -8.83 7.76
C PRO A 22 9.06 -8.44 8.23
N GLU A 23 8.73 -7.15 8.27
CA GLU A 23 7.39 -6.70 8.68
C GLU A 23 6.30 -7.18 7.71
N ILE A 24 6.61 -7.26 6.41
CA ILE A 24 5.68 -7.78 5.40
C ILE A 24 5.47 -9.28 5.61
N GLU A 25 6.53 -10.01 5.90
CA GLU A 25 6.46 -11.45 6.16
C GLU A 25 5.63 -11.74 7.41
N GLU A 26 5.88 -11.02 8.50
CA GLU A 26 5.09 -11.10 9.72
C GLU A 26 3.61 -10.76 9.47
N PHE A 27 3.34 -9.70 8.71
CA PHE A 27 1.98 -9.31 8.35
C PHE A 27 1.26 -10.44 7.60
N MET A 28 1.91 -11.09 6.63
CA MET A 28 1.33 -12.19 5.87
C MET A 28 0.99 -13.39 6.75
N GLN A 29 1.89 -13.73 7.68
CA GLN A 29 1.73 -14.87 8.57
C GLN A 29 0.67 -14.63 9.67
N LYS A 30 0.61 -13.42 10.23
CA LYS A 30 -0.16 -13.15 11.45
C LYS A 30 -1.41 -12.30 11.23
N ASN A 31 -1.39 -11.37 10.27
CA ASN A 31 -2.38 -10.29 10.21
C ASN A 31 -3.28 -10.34 8.96
N ALA A 32 -2.78 -10.78 7.80
CA ALA A 32 -3.48 -10.65 6.52
C ALA A 32 -4.92 -11.22 6.54
N ILE A 33 -5.09 -12.43 7.09
CA ILE A 33 -6.41 -13.08 7.18
C ILE A 33 -7.33 -12.33 8.15
N GLU A 34 -6.81 -11.96 9.32
CA GLU A 34 -7.62 -11.28 10.34
C GLU A 34 -8.03 -9.88 9.88
N PHE A 35 -7.15 -9.17 9.18
CA PHE A 35 -7.44 -7.86 8.62
C PHE A 35 -8.52 -7.97 7.53
N ALA A 36 -8.48 -9.01 6.70
CA ALA A 36 -9.51 -9.26 5.69
C ALA A 36 -10.87 -9.62 6.29
N LYS A 37 -10.89 -10.41 7.39
CA LYS A 37 -12.11 -10.74 8.15
C LYS A 37 -12.72 -9.49 8.78
N ARG A 38 -11.88 -8.65 9.41
CA ARG A 38 -12.30 -7.41 10.09
C ARG A 38 -12.48 -6.21 9.17
N LYS A 39 -12.24 -6.37 7.87
CA LYS A 39 -12.32 -5.28 6.87
C LYS A 39 -11.40 -4.10 7.18
N ILE A 40 -10.26 -4.37 7.81
CA ILE A 40 -9.21 -3.39 8.07
C ILE A 40 -8.43 -3.10 6.79
N SER A 41 -8.06 -4.16 6.07
CA SER A 41 -7.48 -4.12 4.73
C SER A 41 -7.80 -5.41 3.99
N ILE A 42 -7.73 -5.37 2.66
CA ILE A 42 -7.85 -6.54 1.79
C ILE A 42 -6.49 -6.78 1.14
N THR A 43 -5.93 -7.97 1.36
CA THR A 43 -4.66 -8.39 0.75
C THR A 43 -4.93 -9.13 -0.54
N TYR A 44 -4.34 -8.65 -1.63
CA TYR A 44 -4.36 -9.28 -2.94
C TYR A 44 -3.07 -10.10 -3.11
N LEU A 45 -3.24 -11.31 -3.61
CA LEU A 45 -2.14 -12.24 -3.88
C LEU A 45 -1.95 -12.33 -5.39
N LEU A 46 -0.74 -12.06 -5.86
CA LEU A 46 -0.37 -12.31 -7.24
C LEU A 46 0.14 -13.75 -7.32
N ILE A 47 -0.61 -14.60 -8.01
CA ILE A 47 -0.38 -16.06 -8.04
C ILE A 47 -0.04 -16.48 -9.47
N ASP A 48 0.94 -17.37 -9.64
CA ASP A 48 1.29 -17.93 -10.93
C ASP A 48 0.45 -19.18 -11.31
N THR A 49 0.73 -19.77 -12.46
CA THR A 49 0.01 -20.95 -12.94
C THR A 49 0.23 -22.21 -12.09
N GLU A 50 1.26 -22.23 -11.25
CA GLU A 50 1.58 -23.33 -10.32
C GLU A 50 0.97 -23.10 -8.93
N GLY A 51 0.25 -21.99 -8.73
CA GLY A 51 -0.34 -21.65 -7.43
C GLY A 51 0.64 -20.96 -6.46
N ARG A 52 1.82 -20.55 -6.93
CA ARG A 52 2.83 -19.88 -6.09
C ARG A 52 2.50 -18.40 -5.94
N ILE A 53 2.59 -17.89 -4.71
CA ILE A 53 2.45 -16.45 -4.43
C ILE A 53 3.73 -15.75 -4.88
N LEU A 54 3.66 -14.90 -5.90
CA LEU A 54 4.79 -14.12 -6.42
C LEU A 54 4.97 -12.78 -5.72
N GLY A 55 3.88 -12.23 -5.18
CA GLY A 55 3.87 -10.93 -4.53
C GLY A 55 2.50 -10.58 -3.97
N ILE A 56 2.47 -9.56 -3.14
CA ILE A 56 1.27 -9.11 -2.43
C ILE A 56 1.17 -7.60 -2.44
N PHE A 57 -0.07 -7.13 -2.38
CA PHE A 57 -0.36 -5.77 -1.96
C PHE A 57 -1.62 -5.76 -1.09
N ALA A 58 -1.62 -4.97 -0.02
CA ALA A 58 -2.79 -4.81 0.85
C ALA A 58 -3.39 -3.41 0.66
N LEU A 59 -4.67 -3.35 0.36
CA LEU A 59 -5.42 -2.11 0.15
C LEU A 59 -6.33 -1.83 1.34
N ALA A 60 -6.39 -0.56 1.73
CA ALA A 60 -7.37 -0.05 2.69
C ALA A 60 -7.86 1.32 2.22
N HIS A 61 -9.00 1.78 2.75
CA HIS A 61 -9.43 3.16 2.57
C HIS A 61 -9.27 3.88 3.91
N LYS A 62 -8.47 4.94 3.95
CA LYS A 62 -8.14 5.67 5.19
C LYS A 62 -8.16 7.17 4.98
N ALA A 63 -8.53 7.87 6.05
CA ALA A 63 -8.35 9.30 6.16
C ALA A 63 -6.88 9.63 6.44
N VAL A 64 -6.29 10.53 5.66
CA VAL A 64 -4.91 11.01 5.84
C VAL A 64 -4.95 12.49 6.17
N ARG A 65 -4.26 12.89 7.24
CA ARG A 65 -4.10 14.30 7.58
C ARG A 65 -2.85 14.85 6.93
N VAL A 66 -3.00 15.99 6.27
CA VAL A 66 -1.90 16.70 5.62
C VAL A 66 -1.99 18.17 5.98
N MET A 67 -0.87 18.77 6.34
CA MET A 67 -0.81 20.21 6.56
C MET A 67 -0.84 20.92 5.21
N GLY A 68 -1.85 21.77 4.98
CA GLY A 68 -1.99 22.47 3.71
C GLY A 68 -0.86 23.46 3.38
N ARG A 69 0.04 23.74 4.33
CA ARG A 69 1.26 24.56 4.15
C ARG A 69 2.44 23.78 3.56
N ASP A 70 2.45 22.45 3.73
CA ASP A 70 3.56 21.59 3.29
C ASP A 70 3.38 21.14 1.83
N LEU A 71 2.26 21.52 1.21
CA LEU A 71 1.90 21.18 -0.16
C LEU A 71 2.11 22.36 -1.11
N SER A 72 2.61 22.07 -2.31
CA SER A 72 2.62 23.05 -3.39
C SER A 72 1.19 23.52 -3.73
N GLY A 73 1.04 24.76 -4.20
CA GLY A 73 -0.28 25.33 -4.54
C GLY A 73 -1.05 24.49 -5.58
N THR A 74 -0.35 23.85 -6.52
CA THR A 74 -0.95 22.96 -7.52
C THR A 74 -1.47 21.67 -6.91
N VAL A 75 -0.67 21.03 -6.04
CA VAL A 75 -1.10 19.81 -5.33
C VAL A 75 -2.27 20.13 -4.42
N LYS A 76 -2.18 21.22 -3.63
CA LYS A 76 -3.26 21.70 -2.75
C LYS A 76 -4.58 21.87 -3.51
N LYS A 77 -4.58 22.56 -4.65
CA LYS A 77 -5.79 22.74 -5.47
C LYS A 77 -6.38 21.42 -5.97
N LYS A 78 -5.55 20.43 -6.30
CA LYS A 78 -6.02 19.11 -6.75
C LYS A 78 -6.62 18.30 -5.59
N ILE A 79 -5.94 18.28 -4.44
CA ILE A 79 -6.36 17.48 -3.29
C ILE A 79 -7.58 18.06 -2.58
N GLN A 80 -7.82 19.38 -2.66
CA GLN A 80 -8.97 20.07 -2.07
C GLN A 80 -10.33 19.46 -2.46
N ARG A 81 -10.42 18.83 -3.64
CA ARG A 81 -11.63 18.15 -4.11
C ARG A 81 -11.97 16.90 -3.30
N TYR A 82 -10.98 16.31 -2.64
CA TYR A 82 -11.07 15.05 -1.89
C TYR A 82 -10.75 15.25 -0.41
N ALA A 83 -10.67 16.50 0.04
CA ALA A 83 -10.23 16.88 1.37
C ALA A 83 -11.29 17.71 2.10
N GLN A 84 -11.38 17.51 3.40
CA GLN A 84 -12.00 18.48 4.31
C GLN A 84 -10.91 19.30 4.99
N MET A 85 -11.01 20.63 4.91
CA MET A 85 -10.07 21.53 5.56
C MET A 85 -10.65 21.99 6.90
N ASP A 86 -9.88 21.86 7.96
CA ASP A 86 -10.15 22.54 9.22
C ASP A 86 -9.59 23.96 9.13
N GLU A 87 -10.49 24.95 9.11
CA GLU A 87 -10.12 26.36 8.97
C GLU A 87 -9.33 26.91 10.17
N LYS A 88 -9.46 26.29 11.35
CA LYS A 88 -8.77 26.75 12.57
C LYS A 88 -7.31 26.30 12.58
N THR A 89 -7.05 25.08 12.15
CA THR A 89 -5.71 24.46 12.19
C THR A 89 -4.99 24.54 10.85
N GLY A 90 -5.73 24.70 9.74
CA GLY A 90 -5.22 24.59 8.39
C GLY A 90 -4.92 23.14 7.97
N GLU A 91 -5.32 22.15 8.77
CA GLU A 91 -5.20 20.73 8.45
C GLU A 91 -6.20 20.31 7.38
N MET A 92 -5.75 19.46 6.46
CA MET A 92 -6.59 18.87 5.43
C MET A 92 -6.72 17.37 5.70
N THR A 93 -7.94 16.87 5.87
CA THR A 93 -8.24 15.44 5.99
C THR A 93 -8.64 14.91 4.62
N LEU A 94 -7.80 14.08 4.03
CA LEU A 94 -7.96 13.46 2.72
C LEU A 94 -8.60 12.08 2.83
N SER A 95 -9.60 11.83 2.00
CA SER A 95 -10.10 10.49 1.74
C SER A 95 -9.17 9.81 0.73
N ALA A 96 -8.43 8.77 1.14
CA ALA A 96 -7.42 8.15 0.29
C ALA A 96 -7.42 6.62 0.35
N PHE A 97 -7.04 6.00 -0.77
CA PHE A 97 -6.70 4.58 -0.81
C PHE A 97 -5.27 4.39 -0.32
N LEU A 98 -5.08 3.56 0.69
CA LEU A 98 -3.79 3.18 1.22
C LEU A 98 -3.32 1.87 0.56
N ILE A 99 -2.12 1.88 -0.02
CA ILE A 99 -1.34 0.66 -0.24
C ILE A 99 -0.54 0.42 1.04
N GLY A 100 -1.12 -0.37 1.95
CA GLY A 100 -0.61 -0.55 3.30
C GLY A 100 0.49 -1.60 3.40
N GLN A 101 0.52 -2.53 2.45
CA GLN A 101 1.58 -3.51 2.30
C GLN A 101 1.88 -3.67 0.81
N PHE A 102 3.15 -3.82 0.46
CA PHE A 102 3.59 -3.99 -0.92
C PHE A 102 4.90 -4.78 -0.92
N GLY A 103 4.86 -6.04 -1.32
CA GLY A 103 5.99 -6.94 -1.16
C GLY A 103 6.06 -7.99 -2.26
N LYS A 104 7.28 -8.33 -2.66
CA LYS A 104 7.55 -9.47 -3.53
C LYS A 104 7.89 -10.69 -2.69
N ASN A 105 7.49 -11.86 -3.15
CA ASN A 105 7.92 -13.12 -2.54
C ASN A 105 9.29 -13.52 -3.10
N TYR A 106 10.21 -13.91 -2.21
CA TYR A 106 11.56 -14.36 -2.53
C TYR A 106 11.75 -15.87 -2.28
N GLN A 107 10.70 -16.59 -1.89
CA GLN A 107 10.73 -18.03 -1.67
C GLN A 107 11.10 -18.84 -2.93
N TYR A 108 10.84 -18.29 -4.12
CA TYR A 108 11.01 -18.98 -5.40
C TYR A 108 12.02 -18.26 -6.31
N PRO A 109 13.32 -18.33 -6.03
CA PRO A 109 14.35 -17.58 -6.77
C PRO A 109 14.46 -17.97 -8.25
N GLU A 110 14.03 -19.17 -8.62
CA GLU A 110 14.03 -19.66 -10.01
C GLU A 110 12.77 -19.31 -10.80
N SER A 111 11.69 -18.89 -10.11
CA SER A 111 10.48 -18.40 -10.78
C SER A 111 10.76 -17.05 -11.42
N LEU A 112 10.27 -16.80 -12.64
CA LEU A 112 10.37 -15.51 -13.32
C LEU A 112 9.92 -14.40 -12.35
N PRO A 113 10.84 -13.58 -11.81
CA PRO A 113 10.50 -12.74 -10.69
C PRO A 113 9.60 -11.63 -11.18
N VAL A 114 8.36 -11.56 -10.66
CA VAL A 114 7.49 -10.43 -10.91
C VAL A 114 8.25 -9.14 -10.60
N SER A 115 8.30 -8.21 -11.55
CA SER A 115 8.93 -6.92 -11.30
C SER A 115 8.07 -6.11 -10.33
N GLY A 116 8.71 -5.19 -9.58
CA GLY A 116 7.94 -4.28 -8.72
C GLY A 116 6.92 -3.47 -9.52
N ASN A 117 7.23 -3.12 -10.76
CA ASN A 117 6.32 -2.40 -11.64
C ASN A 117 5.11 -3.23 -12.05
N GLN A 118 5.27 -4.52 -12.36
CA GLN A 118 4.12 -5.40 -12.65
C GLN A 118 3.21 -5.56 -11.42
N LEU A 119 3.80 -5.65 -10.22
CA LEU A 119 3.02 -5.70 -8.98
C LEU A 119 2.27 -4.38 -8.73
N MET A 120 2.89 -3.24 -9.05
CA MET A 120 2.25 -1.93 -8.97
C MET A 120 1.15 -1.75 -10.02
N ASP A 121 1.36 -2.23 -11.24
CA ASP A 121 0.36 -2.23 -12.31
C ASP A 121 -0.88 -3.05 -11.88
N ALA A 122 -0.67 -4.21 -11.23
CA ALA A 122 -1.76 -5.01 -10.66
C ALA A 122 -2.50 -4.28 -9.54
N ALA A 123 -1.78 -3.59 -8.64
CA ALA A 123 -2.41 -2.79 -7.59
C ALA A 123 -3.26 -1.65 -8.17
N PHE A 124 -2.75 -0.94 -9.18
CA PHE A 124 -3.50 0.14 -9.84
C PHE A 124 -4.69 -0.36 -10.65
N SER A 125 -4.60 -1.54 -11.28
CA SER A 125 -5.75 -2.14 -11.97
C SER A 125 -6.94 -2.37 -11.01
N ILE A 126 -6.67 -2.85 -9.79
CA ILE A 126 -7.70 -2.99 -8.75
C ILE A 126 -8.18 -1.61 -8.27
N LEU A 127 -7.26 -0.69 -8.00
CA LEU A 127 -7.59 0.64 -7.50
C LEU A 127 -8.42 1.47 -8.48
N GLU A 128 -8.15 1.37 -9.78
CA GLU A 128 -8.95 2.01 -10.85
C GLU A 128 -10.38 1.46 -10.89
N HIS A 129 -10.54 0.14 -10.73
CA HIS A 129 -11.86 -0.46 -10.65
C HIS A 129 -12.64 0.03 -9.42
N VAL A 130 -12.02 0.00 -8.24
CA VAL A 130 -12.63 0.54 -7.01
C VAL A 130 -12.96 2.02 -7.16
N GLN A 131 -12.04 2.81 -7.71
CA GLN A 131 -12.22 4.25 -7.92
C GLN A 131 -13.37 4.54 -8.89
N HIS A 132 -13.59 3.72 -9.91
CA HIS A 132 -14.73 3.84 -10.81
C HIS A 132 -16.07 3.56 -10.10
N GLU A 133 -16.10 2.61 -9.16
CA GLU A 133 -17.33 2.22 -8.46
C GLU A 133 -17.73 3.20 -7.34
N ILE A 134 -16.77 3.70 -6.57
CA ILE A 134 -17.05 4.47 -5.34
C ILE A 134 -16.47 5.89 -5.35
N GLY A 135 -15.73 6.26 -6.39
CA GLY A 135 -15.01 7.53 -6.46
C GLY A 135 -13.73 7.53 -5.61
N GLY A 136 -13.19 8.71 -5.36
CA GLY A 136 -11.87 8.91 -4.76
C GLY A 136 -10.83 9.31 -5.78
N GLY A 137 -9.79 10.01 -5.32
CA GLY A 137 -8.81 10.63 -6.21
C GLY A 137 -7.36 10.52 -5.75
N VAL A 138 -7.12 9.89 -4.59
CA VAL A 138 -5.81 9.86 -3.94
C VAL A 138 -5.47 8.43 -3.55
N VAL A 139 -4.30 7.98 -3.98
CA VAL A 139 -3.64 6.78 -3.49
C VAL A 139 -2.41 7.22 -2.71
N TYR A 140 -2.16 6.63 -1.56
CA TYR A 140 -0.95 6.91 -0.79
C TYR A 140 -0.33 5.63 -0.23
N LEU A 141 0.94 5.74 0.11
CA LEU A 141 1.73 4.69 0.76
C LEU A 141 2.78 5.32 1.66
N GLU A 142 3.33 4.50 2.54
CA GLU A 142 4.45 4.83 3.40
C GLU A 142 5.59 3.86 3.12
N CYS A 143 6.82 4.35 3.10
CA CYS A 143 7.99 3.48 2.96
C CYS A 143 9.14 3.97 3.83
N GLU A 144 10.04 3.06 4.19
CA GLU A 144 11.32 3.44 4.81
C GLU A 144 12.09 4.41 3.90
N GLU A 145 12.91 5.28 4.50
CA GLU A 145 13.78 6.23 3.79
C GLU A 145 14.99 5.54 3.13
N LYS A 146 14.70 4.71 2.13
CA LYS A 146 15.69 3.96 1.34
C LYS A 146 15.74 4.49 -0.10
N PRO A 147 16.91 4.89 -0.64
CA PRO A 147 17.01 5.47 -1.99
C PRO A 147 16.34 4.65 -3.09
N LYS A 148 16.49 3.32 -3.06
CA LYS A 148 15.87 2.42 -4.05
C LYS A 148 14.34 2.40 -4.00
N LEU A 149 13.75 2.57 -2.82
CA LEU A 149 12.29 2.66 -2.68
C LEU A 149 11.78 3.99 -3.21
N LEU A 150 12.45 5.09 -2.85
CA LEU A 150 12.12 6.43 -3.31
C LEU A 150 12.25 6.56 -4.83
N GLU A 151 13.31 5.99 -5.42
CA GLU A 151 13.50 5.92 -6.87
C GLU A 151 12.37 5.12 -7.54
N PHE A 152 12.04 3.94 -6.99
CA PHE A 152 10.97 3.10 -7.50
C PHE A 152 9.61 3.81 -7.50
N TYR A 153 9.19 4.35 -6.35
CA TYR A 153 7.88 4.97 -6.20
C TYR A 153 7.76 6.31 -6.96
N GLN A 154 8.83 7.12 -6.99
CA GLN A 154 8.82 8.42 -7.67
C GLN A 154 9.17 8.35 -9.17
N SER A 155 9.50 7.15 -9.69
CA SER A 155 9.78 6.95 -11.10
C SER A 155 8.67 7.48 -12.01
N GLU A 156 9.02 7.80 -13.26
CA GLU A 156 8.04 8.26 -14.28
C GLU A 156 6.90 7.26 -14.52
N LYS A 157 7.12 5.97 -14.21
CA LYS A 157 6.07 4.94 -14.28
C LYS A 157 5.13 5.03 -13.08
N ASN A 158 5.66 5.04 -11.86
CA ASN A 158 4.85 4.93 -10.64
C ASN A 158 4.29 6.28 -10.17
N ARG A 159 5.00 7.40 -10.43
CA ARG A 159 4.54 8.80 -10.29
C ARG A 159 4.08 9.21 -8.90
N PHE A 160 4.49 8.51 -7.85
CA PHE A 160 4.26 8.98 -6.49
C PHE A 160 5.12 10.21 -6.19
N ARG A 161 4.64 11.07 -5.29
CA ARG A 161 5.34 12.27 -4.83
C ARG A 161 5.31 12.32 -3.32
N ILE A 162 6.45 12.68 -2.72
CA ILE A 162 6.58 12.88 -1.28
C ILE A 162 5.64 14.02 -0.85
N PHE A 163 4.92 13.83 0.24
CA PHE A 163 4.06 14.86 0.83
C PHE A 163 4.23 15.02 2.33
N GLY A 164 4.95 14.12 2.99
CA GLY A 164 5.10 14.13 4.44
C GLY A 164 6.02 13.04 4.94
N GLU A 165 6.19 13.04 6.25
CA GLU A 165 6.96 12.07 7.00
C GLU A 165 6.16 11.68 8.23
N ARG A 166 6.26 10.41 8.64
CA ARG A 166 5.64 9.90 9.85
C ARG A 166 6.67 9.12 10.65
N TYR A 167 6.62 9.24 11.96
CA TYR A 167 7.36 8.39 12.87
C TYR A 167 6.42 7.36 13.48
N SER A 168 6.83 6.10 13.55
CA SER A 168 6.08 5.08 14.28
C SER A 168 6.07 5.36 15.78
N GLU A 169 4.92 5.11 16.42
CA GLU A 169 4.69 5.48 17.83
C GLU A 169 5.56 4.68 18.81
N GLY A 170 5.99 3.46 18.44
CA GLY A 170 6.72 2.56 19.35
C GLY A 170 8.24 2.68 19.25
N ASP A 171 8.78 2.56 18.04
CA ASP A 171 10.20 2.44 17.74
C ASP A 171 10.79 3.69 17.06
N GLY A 172 9.97 4.70 16.76
CA GLY A 172 10.42 5.96 16.19
C GLY A 172 11.01 5.82 14.78
N ILE A 173 10.69 4.75 14.07
CA ILE A 173 11.10 4.53 12.69
C ILE A 173 10.46 5.61 11.81
N LYS A 174 11.30 6.27 11.01
CA LYS A 174 10.88 7.27 10.04
C LYS A 174 10.36 6.59 8.77
N TYR A 175 9.15 6.96 8.40
CA TYR A 175 8.50 6.61 7.15
C TYR A 175 8.30 7.85 6.29
N ILE A 176 8.66 7.75 5.01
CA ILE A 176 8.35 8.76 4.01
C ILE A 176 6.96 8.46 3.47
N GLN A 177 6.10 9.48 3.48
CA GLN A 177 4.75 9.36 2.96
C GLN A 177 4.70 9.89 1.53
N LEU A 178 4.19 9.06 0.61
CA LEU A 178 4.06 9.41 -0.79
C LEU A 178 2.62 9.26 -1.27
N LEU A 179 2.19 10.18 -2.13
CA LEU A 179 0.86 10.18 -2.73
C LEU A 179 0.94 10.16 -4.25
N LYS A 180 -0.11 9.63 -4.86
CA LYS A 180 -0.39 9.70 -6.28
C LYS A 180 -1.86 10.03 -6.46
N MET A 181 -2.12 10.96 -7.37
CA MET A 181 -3.49 11.25 -7.82
C MET A 181 -3.79 10.35 -9.02
N PHE A 182 -5.05 9.91 -9.16
CA PHE A 182 -5.53 9.35 -10.43
C PHE A 182 -5.46 10.40 -11.55
#